data_AF-A0A6F9C551-F1
#
_entry.id   AF-A0A6F9C551-F1
#
_cell.length_a   1.000
_cell.length_b   1.000
_cell.length_c   1.000
_cell.angle_alpha   90.00
_cell.angle_beta   90.00
_cell.angle_gamma   90.00
#
_symmetry.space_group_name_H-M   'P 1'
#
loop_
_entity.id
_entity.type
_entity.pdbx_description
1 polymer ?
#
loop_
_entity_poly.entity_id
_entity_poly.type
_entity_poly.pdbx_seq_one_letter_code
_entity_poly.pdbx_strand_id
1 'polypeptide(L)'
;MFATLKAEAELISETEEQVKEGDGKKQAPTVSVTQQEALSVPLPTSPAADKAKDMPTTPRTPAMQCFHNTLSLVEAEVIELRENKLQEEDTVQKLKEEMKQFREESRASIAKFESRMDKLSQTNDDLRDHLSTTRKELEQRERYIDTLNQQLVNMSSASREHVHQPGTTQAEPETSMASTTQPDDTAPAYQSAPAQVRIPVSQSAPPRQSPTTAILIDSNGKFLVQERLFPRHQVYKFWCPTTDSAMQLLSQTRIDTPDNIIIHTGTNDLHAKGENVSGAVRRVAERAQAMFPTTNIVVSTLLPRKDFPGQLIDKINQQITVDCASLLNVRTAHHPTLTCEHLYDNVHLDQDSVRTFAKDLKDATLGRDPH
;
A
#
# COMPACT_ATOMS: atom_id res chain seq x y z
N MET A 1 6.48 21.21 6.38
CA MET A 1 5.43 20.18 6.26
C MET A 1 4.78 19.84 7.60
N PHE A 2 5.52 19.62 8.70
CA PHE A 2 4.89 19.42 10.03
C PHE A 2 4.13 20.65 10.57
N ALA A 3 4.56 21.87 10.25
CA ALA A 3 3.83 23.08 10.63
C ALA A 3 2.51 23.26 9.88
N THR A 4 2.37 22.67 8.68
CA THR A 4 1.19 22.83 7.83
C THR A 4 0.08 21.86 8.26
N LEU A 5 0.44 20.63 8.66
CA LEU A 5 -0.51 19.66 9.20
C LEU A 5 -1.02 20.05 10.61
N LYS A 6 -0.23 20.81 11.38
CA LYS A 6 -0.69 21.35 12.67
C LYS A 6 -1.70 22.49 12.50
N ALA A 7 -1.54 23.32 11.47
CA ALA A 7 -2.49 24.38 11.14
C ALA A 7 -3.82 23.85 10.59
N GLU A 8 -3.82 22.73 9.85
CA GLU A 8 -5.07 22.09 9.40
C GLU A 8 -5.81 21.37 10.53
N ALA A 9 -5.11 20.84 11.54
CA ALA A 9 -5.75 20.25 12.72
C ALA A 9 -6.36 21.31 13.66
N GLU A 10 -5.74 22.48 13.80
CA GLU A 10 -6.34 23.62 14.53
C GLU A 10 -7.57 24.20 13.80
N LEU A 11 -7.57 24.24 12.47
CA LEU A 11 -8.72 24.73 11.68
C LEU A 11 -9.98 23.84 11.82
N ILE A 12 -9.80 22.53 12.03
CA ILE A 12 -10.89 21.57 12.25
C ILE A 12 -11.41 21.66 13.70
N SER A 13 -10.54 22.00 14.66
CA SER A 13 -10.95 22.22 16.06
C SER A 13 -11.70 23.55 16.26
N GLU A 14 -11.34 24.62 15.55
CA GLU A 14 -12.04 25.92 15.64
C GLU A 14 -13.40 25.92 14.91
N THR A 15 -13.58 25.05 13.91
CA THR A 15 -14.88 24.92 13.20
C THR A 15 -15.91 24.09 13.98
N GLU A 16 -15.50 23.26 14.94
CA GLU A 16 -16.44 22.57 15.86
C GLU A 16 -16.86 23.44 17.06
N GLU A 17 -16.11 24.49 17.39
CA GLU A 17 -16.45 25.40 18.50
C GLU A 17 -17.44 26.51 18.07
N GLN A 18 -17.50 26.88 16.78
CA GLN A 18 -18.48 27.85 16.27
C GLN A 18 -19.86 27.26 15.93
N VAL A 19 -20.06 25.94 16.02
CA VAL A 19 -21.40 25.32 15.83
C VAL A 19 -22.22 25.27 17.12
N LYS A 20 -21.66 25.72 18.26
CA LYS A 20 -22.37 25.79 19.55
C LYS A 20 -22.98 27.13 19.92
N GLU A 21 -22.81 28.18 19.11
CA GLU A 21 -23.31 29.51 19.44
C GLU A 21 -24.17 30.09 18.31
N GLY A 22 -25.33 29.47 18.07
CA GLY A 22 -26.22 29.95 17.03
C GLY A 22 -27.49 29.13 16.85
N ASP A 23 -28.30 28.98 17.90
CA ASP A 23 -29.72 28.70 17.66
C ASP A 23 -30.63 29.47 18.63
N GLY A 24 -31.01 30.66 18.16
CA GLY A 24 -32.05 31.46 18.76
C GLY A 24 -33.43 30.86 18.46
N LYS A 25 -34.16 30.57 19.54
CA LYS A 25 -35.62 30.71 19.66
C LYS A 25 -36.45 30.38 18.40
N LYS A 26 -36.87 29.12 18.29
CA LYS A 26 -38.26 28.80 17.92
C LYS A 26 -38.86 27.84 18.93
N GLN A 27 -39.73 28.40 19.77
CA GLN A 27 -40.61 27.65 20.66
C GLN A 27 -41.57 26.80 19.82
N ALA A 28 -41.52 25.49 20.03
CA ALA A 28 -42.63 24.57 19.80
C ALA A 28 -42.93 23.88 21.14
N PRO A 29 -44.21 23.57 21.44
CA PRO A 29 -44.67 23.44 22.80
C PRO A 29 -44.21 22.14 23.45
N THR A 30 -43.65 22.30 24.65
CA THR A 30 -43.46 21.26 25.65
C THR A 30 -44.82 20.65 25.99
N VAL A 31 -45.12 19.46 25.46
CA VAL A 31 -46.15 18.59 26.04
C VAL A 31 -45.49 17.89 27.22
N SER A 32 -45.71 18.45 28.40
CA SER A 32 -45.44 17.80 29.67
C SER A 32 -46.22 16.48 29.71
N VAL A 33 -45.50 15.36 29.61
CA VAL A 33 -46.01 14.05 29.98
C VAL A 33 -46.12 14.05 31.50
N THR A 34 -47.32 14.36 31.97
CA THR A 34 -47.74 14.22 33.37
C THR A 34 -47.52 12.78 33.82
N GLN A 35 -46.92 12.64 35.00
CA GLN A 35 -46.89 11.41 35.79
C GLN A 35 -48.24 10.70 35.72
N GLN A 36 -48.26 9.49 35.16
CA GLN A 36 -49.35 8.56 35.39
C GLN A 36 -49.19 8.02 36.81
N GLU A 37 -49.96 8.62 37.72
CA GLU A 37 -50.34 8.03 38.99
C GLU A 37 -50.84 6.59 38.77
N ALA A 38 -50.31 5.68 39.58
CA ALA A 38 -50.78 4.32 39.72
C ALA A 38 -52.22 4.34 40.27
N LEU A 39 -53.22 4.26 39.38
CA LEU A 39 -54.59 3.91 39.74
C LEU A 39 -54.70 2.39 39.86
N SER A 40 -54.28 1.89 41.03
CA SER A 40 -54.70 0.60 41.57
C SER A 40 -56.22 0.63 41.79
N VAL A 41 -57.01 0.18 40.82
CA VAL A 41 -58.44 -0.06 41.03
C VAL A 41 -58.61 -1.41 41.72
N PRO A 42 -59.23 -1.46 42.92
CA PRO A 42 -59.42 -2.71 43.65
C PRO A 42 -60.48 -3.58 42.97
N LEU A 43 -60.18 -4.88 42.92
CA LEU A 43 -61.09 -5.96 42.57
C LEU A 43 -62.33 -5.94 43.50
N PRO A 44 -63.56 -5.79 42.99
CA PRO A 44 -64.73 -6.09 43.79
C PRO A 44 -64.94 -7.61 43.82
N THR A 45 -64.56 -8.22 44.94
CA THR A 45 -65.05 -9.54 45.34
C THR A 45 -66.56 -9.50 45.46
N SER A 46 -67.22 -10.35 44.68
CA SER A 46 -68.64 -10.73 44.79
C SER A 46 -68.98 -11.13 46.23
N PRO A 47 -70.23 -10.95 46.69
CA PRO A 47 -71.19 -12.04 46.48
C PRO A 47 -72.66 -11.58 46.37
N ALA A 48 -73.38 -12.05 45.36
CA ALA A 48 -74.83 -12.21 45.47
C ALA A 48 -75.28 -13.33 44.54
N ALA A 49 -75.53 -14.48 45.17
CA ALA A 49 -76.27 -15.56 44.58
C ALA A 49 -77.73 -15.14 44.32
N ASP A 50 -78.33 -15.93 43.43
CA ASP A 50 -79.75 -16.24 43.32
C ASP A 50 -80.66 -15.35 42.46
N LYS A 51 -81.19 -16.05 41.44
CA LYS A 51 -82.47 -15.86 40.73
C LYS A 51 -82.51 -14.78 39.64
N ALA A 52 -81.98 -15.14 38.47
CA ALA A 52 -82.53 -14.68 37.19
C ALA A 52 -82.90 -15.91 36.34
N LYS A 53 -84.19 -16.22 36.39
CA LYS A 53 -84.93 -17.17 35.55
C LYS A 53 -84.90 -16.70 34.09
N ASP A 54 -84.67 -17.65 33.18
CA ASP A 54 -85.06 -17.65 31.76
C ASP A 54 -85.42 -16.28 31.15
N MET A 55 -84.40 -15.57 30.64
CA MET A 55 -84.60 -14.57 29.59
C MET A 55 -84.41 -15.26 28.22
N PRO A 56 -85.34 -15.10 27.27
CA PRO A 56 -85.19 -15.66 25.93
C PRO A 56 -83.96 -15.05 25.26
N THR A 57 -83.01 -15.89 24.88
CA THR A 57 -81.93 -15.56 23.94
C THR A 57 -82.56 -15.15 22.61
N THR A 58 -82.76 -13.85 22.44
CA THR A 58 -83.13 -13.26 21.16
C THR A 58 -82.03 -13.59 20.16
N PRO A 59 -82.34 -14.18 18.99
CA PRO A 59 -81.33 -14.53 18.00
C PRO A 59 -80.59 -13.26 17.58
N ARG A 60 -79.26 -13.24 17.81
CA ARG A 60 -78.37 -12.20 17.29
C ARG A 60 -78.62 -12.09 15.79
N THR A 61 -78.96 -10.89 15.34
CA THR A 61 -79.12 -10.65 13.91
C THR A 61 -77.77 -10.85 13.22
N PRO A 62 -77.74 -11.38 11.98
CA PRO A 62 -76.50 -11.60 11.23
C PRO A 62 -75.58 -10.37 11.16
N ALA A 63 -76.18 -9.16 11.18
CA ALA A 63 -75.45 -7.90 11.24
C ALA A 63 -74.59 -7.75 12.51
N MET A 64 -75.13 -8.08 13.69
CA MET A 64 -74.38 -8.00 14.95
C MET A 64 -73.22 -9.01 15.01
N GLN A 65 -73.38 -10.18 14.39
CA GLN A 65 -72.32 -11.17 14.33
C GLN A 65 -71.18 -10.72 13.39
N CYS A 66 -71.51 -10.06 12.28
CA CYS A 66 -70.53 -9.42 11.40
C CYS A 66 -69.70 -8.36 12.15
N PHE A 67 -70.36 -7.45 12.89
CA PHE A 67 -69.65 -6.43 13.68
C PHE A 67 -68.70 -7.02 14.73
N HIS A 68 -69.11 -8.09 15.41
CA HIS A 68 -68.26 -8.74 16.41
C HIS A 68 -67.02 -9.40 15.79
N ASN A 69 -67.15 -9.98 14.60
CA ASN A 69 -66.02 -10.56 13.89
C ASN A 69 -65.03 -9.47 13.43
N THR A 70 -65.53 -8.34 12.93
CA THR A 70 -64.68 -7.20 12.55
C THR A 70 -63.95 -6.61 13.75
N LEU A 71 -64.64 -6.44 14.90
CA LEU A 71 -64.01 -5.96 16.13
C LEU A 71 -62.91 -6.90 16.62
N SER A 72 -63.17 -8.22 16.61
CA SER A 72 -62.17 -9.21 17.02
C SER A 72 -60.93 -9.21 16.13
N LEU A 73 -61.09 -8.95 14.82
CA LEU A 73 -59.96 -8.84 13.89
C LEU A 73 -59.13 -7.58 14.17
N VAL A 74 -59.80 -6.44 14.41
CA VAL A 74 -59.12 -5.18 14.76
C VAL A 74 -58.39 -5.29 16.09
N GLU A 75 -58.96 -5.97 17.09
CA GLU A 75 -58.30 -6.21 18.38
C GLU A 75 -57.01 -7.03 18.21
N ALA A 76 -57.03 -8.07 17.37
CA ALA A 76 -55.84 -8.86 17.07
C ALA A 76 -54.75 -8.02 16.37
N GLU A 77 -55.13 -7.20 15.38
CA GLU A 77 -54.21 -6.32 14.67
C GLU A 77 -53.58 -5.26 15.59
N VAL A 78 -54.35 -4.70 16.54
CA VAL A 78 -53.83 -3.75 17.53
C VAL A 78 -52.85 -4.43 18.51
N ILE A 79 -53.09 -5.68 18.88
CA ILE A 79 -52.16 -6.44 19.73
C ILE A 79 -50.85 -6.69 18.97
N GLU A 80 -50.93 -7.15 17.72
CA GLU A 80 -49.75 -7.40 16.88
C GLU A 80 -48.93 -6.12 16.65
N LEU A 81 -49.58 -4.98 16.37
CA LEU A 81 -48.92 -3.69 16.23
C LEU A 81 -48.22 -3.24 17.53
N ARG A 82 -48.79 -3.53 18.70
CA ARG A 82 -48.16 -3.22 19.99
C ARG A 82 -46.93 -4.09 20.24
N GLU A 83 -47.00 -5.38 19.92
CA GLU A 83 -45.87 -6.31 20.05
C GLU A 83 -44.74 -5.92 19.10
N ASN A 84 -45.05 -5.61 17.84
CA ASN A 84 -44.09 -5.13 16.86
C ASN A 84 -43.42 -3.83 17.31
N LYS A 85 -44.18 -2.88 17.87
CA LYS A 85 -43.62 -1.63 18.40
C LYS A 85 -42.67 -1.88 19.57
N LEU A 86 -43.03 -2.78 20.49
CA LEU A 86 -42.17 -3.13 21.62
C LEU A 86 -40.86 -3.76 21.13
N GLN A 87 -40.94 -4.65 20.14
CA GLN A 87 -39.78 -5.27 19.53
C GLN A 87 -38.89 -4.24 18.80
N GLU A 88 -39.49 -3.28 18.10
CA GLU A 88 -38.75 -2.18 17.47
C GLU A 88 -38.01 -1.33 18.53
N GLU A 89 -38.67 -0.96 19.62
CA GLU A 89 -38.06 -0.21 20.73
C GLU A 89 -36.86 -0.96 21.34
N ASP A 90 -36.97 -2.28 21.55
CA ASP A 90 -35.88 -3.13 22.02
C ASP A 90 -34.70 -3.19 21.02
N THR A 91 -34.98 -3.30 19.72
CA THR A 91 -33.92 -3.33 18.69
C THR A 91 -33.18 -2.00 18.60
N VAL A 92 -33.90 -0.87 18.69
CA VAL A 92 -33.30 0.47 18.69
C VAL A 92 -32.44 0.66 19.94
N GLN A 93 -32.91 0.19 21.10
CA GLN A 93 -32.13 0.28 22.33
C GLN A 93 -30.86 -0.57 22.28
N LYS A 94 -30.93 -1.78 21.71
CA LYS A 94 -29.75 -2.63 21.47
C LYS A 94 -28.74 -1.96 20.54
N LEU A 95 -29.19 -1.44 19.39
CA LEU A 95 -28.32 -0.76 18.43
C LEU A 95 -27.64 0.48 19.05
N LYS A 96 -28.36 1.18 19.93
CA LYS A 96 -27.82 2.34 20.64
C LYS A 96 -26.68 1.95 21.59
N GLU A 97 -26.78 0.82 22.29
CA GLU A 97 -25.69 0.34 23.15
C GLU A 97 -24.51 -0.18 22.32
N GLU A 98 -24.76 -0.89 21.21
CA GLU A 98 -23.69 -1.31 20.27
C GLU A 98 -22.93 -0.11 19.71
N MET A 99 -23.64 0.95 19.30
CA MET A 99 -23.04 2.19 18.84
C MET A 99 -22.21 2.90 19.91
N LYS A 100 -22.66 2.84 21.17
CA LYS A 100 -21.93 3.41 22.31
C LYS A 100 -20.66 2.62 22.58
N GLN A 101 -20.74 1.29 22.60
CA GLN A 101 -19.59 0.40 22.76
C GLN A 101 -18.56 0.64 21.64
N PHE A 102 -19.01 0.68 20.38
CA PHE A 102 -18.13 0.95 19.24
C PHE A 102 -17.40 2.29 19.35
N ARG A 103 -18.06 3.35 19.83
CA ARG A 103 -17.44 4.66 20.08
C ARG A 103 -16.39 4.61 21.20
N GLU A 104 -16.62 3.82 22.24
CA GLU A 104 -15.66 3.65 23.34
C GLU A 104 -14.44 2.86 22.87
N GLU A 105 -14.63 1.77 22.13
CA GLU A 105 -13.55 0.97 21.54
C GLU A 105 -12.73 1.79 20.54
N SER A 106 -13.40 2.57 19.69
CA SER A 106 -12.74 3.47 18.73
C SER A 106 -11.88 4.52 19.45
N ARG A 107 -12.42 5.16 20.50
CA ARG A 107 -11.66 6.13 21.32
C ARG A 107 -10.46 5.48 22.00
N ALA A 108 -10.63 4.28 22.58
CA ALA A 108 -9.53 3.55 23.20
C ALA A 108 -8.44 3.15 22.18
N SER A 109 -8.84 2.79 20.96
CA SER A 109 -7.92 2.47 19.86
C SER A 109 -7.13 3.69 19.41
N ILE A 110 -7.80 4.85 19.25
CA ILE A 110 -7.17 6.13 18.91
C ILE A 110 -6.14 6.51 19.97
N ALA A 111 -6.50 6.48 21.25
CA ALA A 111 -5.57 6.81 22.34
C ALA A 111 -4.33 5.89 22.37
N LYS A 112 -4.51 4.59 22.08
CA LYS A 112 -3.37 3.66 21.95
C LYS A 112 -2.49 3.98 20.76
N PHE A 113 -3.08 4.40 19.64
CA PHE A 113 -2.34 4.78 18.45
C PHE A 113 -1.53 6.07 18.69
N GLU A 114 -2.14 7.08 19.29
CA GLU A 114 -1.48 8.34 19.68
C GLU A 114 -0.28 8.07 20.59
N SER A 115 -0.45 7.23 21.63
CA SER A 115 0.66 6.85 22.52
C SER A 115 1.81 6.15 21.78
N ARG A 116 1.53 5.35 20.73
CA ARG A 116 2.56 4.73 19.91
C ARG A 116 3.26 5.74 19.01
N MET A 117 2.53 6.72 18.49
CA MET A 117 3.08 7.82 17.71
C MET A 117 4.03 8.68 18.53
N ASP A 118 3.66 9.00 19.78
CA ASP A 118 4.51 9.77 20.69
C ASP A 118 5.82 9.04 21.00
N LYS A 119 5.75 7.74 21.30
CA LYS A 119 6.94 6.90 21.52
C LYS A 119 7.85 6.83 20.30
N LEU A 120 7.26 6.73 19.11
CA LEU A 120 8.02 6.70 17.86
C LEU A 120 8.68 8.06 17.57
N SER A 121 7.98 9.16 17.85
CA SER A 121 8.55 10.51 17.74
C SER A 121 9.74 10.67 18.69
N GLN A 122 9.57 10.27 19.96
CA GLN A 122 10.64 10.31 20.96
C GLN A 122 11.86 9.49 20.53
N THR A 123 11.65 8.27 20.02
CA THR A 123 12.75 7.42 19.53
C THR A 123 13.49 8.06 18.35
N ASN A 124 12.77 8.73 17.45
CA ASN A 124 13.38 9.45 16.33
C ASN A 124 14.21 10.65 16.80
N ASP A 125 13.74 11.39 17.81
CA ASP A 125 14.48 12.50 18.40
C ASP A 125 15.75 11.99 19.10
N ASP A 126 15.66 10.91 19.89
CA ASP A 126 16.81 10.26 20.53
C ASP A 126 17.85 9.78 19.49
N LEU A 127 17.39 9.17 18.39
CA LEU A 127 18.27 8.74 17.29
C LEU A 127 18.94 9.93 16.59
N ARG A 128 18.21 11.03 16.40
CA ARG A 128 18.76 12.25 15.80
C ARG A 128 19.87 12.83 16.69
N ASP A 129 19.65 12.87 18.00
CA ASP A 129 20.64 13.34 18.98
C ASP A 129 21.88 12.42 19.02
N HIS A 130 21.66 11.11 18.95
CA HIS A 130 22.76 10.15 18.87
C HIS A 130 23.60 10.34 17.60
N LEU A 131 22.95 10.46 16.44
CA LEU A 131 23.63 10.73 15.16
C LEU A 131 24.41 12.05 15.17
N SER A 132 23.84 13.10 15.77
CA SER A 132 24.52 14.39 15.94
C SER A 132 25.78 14.25 16.80
N THR A 133 25.71 13.44 17.86
CA THR A 133 26.84 13.17 18.76
C THR A 133 27.94 12.38 18.05
N THR A 134 27.60 11.26 17.39
CA THR A 134 28.55 10.45 16.62
C THR A 134 29.23 11.27 15.52
N ARG A 135 28.48 12.16 14.85
CA ARG A 135 29.05 13.06 13.84
C ARG A 135 30.10 13.99 14.44
N LYS A 136 29.84 14.62 15.59
CA LYS A 136 30.81 15.48 16.28
C LYS A 136 32.07 14.71 16.70
N GLU A 137 31.91 13.48 17.17
CA GLU A 137 33.05 12.61 17.52
C GLU A 137 33.91 12.27 16.28
N LEU A 138 33.28 11.98 15.14
CA LEU A 138 33.99 11.74 13.89
C LEU A 138 34.75 12.99 13.43
N GLU A 139 34.11 14.16 13.44
CA GLU A 139 34.77 15.44 13.11
C GLU A 139 35.95 15.73 14.05
N GLN A 140 35.85 15.39 15.34
CA GLN A 140 36.96 15.54 16.28
C GLN A 140 38.11 14.56 15.99
N ARG A 141 37.80 13.30 15.64
CA ARG A 141 38.80 12.31 15.24
C ARG A 141 39.53 12.71 13.96
N GLU A 142 38.81 13.25 12.99
CA GLU A 142 39.37 13.73 11.72
C GLU A 142 40.38 14.86 11.97
N ARG A 143 40.03 15.88 12.76
CA ARG A 143 40.97 16.96 13.16
C ARG A 143 42.21 16.43 13.89
N TYR A 144 42.05 15.41 14.73
CA TYR A 144 43.16 14.79 15.42
C TYR A 144 44.10 14.05 14.45
N ILE A 145 43.56 13.31 13.49
CA ILE A 145 44.32 12.65 12.42
C ILE A 145 45.09 13.69 11.60
N ASP A 146 44.45 14.80 11.22
CA ASP A 146 45.10 15.89 10.49
C ASP A 146 46.28 16.48 11.26
N THR A 147 46.12 16.67 12.58
CA THR A 147 47.17 17.16 13.46
C THR A 147 48.36 16.18 13.51
N LEU A 148 48.10 14.87 13.62
CA LEU A 148 49.14 13.84 13.62
C LEU A 148 49.87 13.78 12.28
N ASN A 149 49.14 13.85 11.16
CA ASN A 149 49.74 13.89 9.83
C ASN A 149 50.64 15.12 9.65
N GLN A 150 50.22 16.28 10.14
CA GLN A 150 51.04 17.50 10.11
C GLN A 150 52.33 17.35 10.93
N GLN A 151 52.26 16.73 12.11
CA GLN A 151 53.45 16.44 12.92
C GLN A 151 54.41 15.48 12.20
N LEU A 152 53.89 14.43 11.56
CA LEU A 152 54.69 13.47 10.81
C LEU A 152 55.43 14.14 9.63
N VAL A 153 54.75 15.00 8.89
CA VAL A 153 55.34 15.79 7.80
C VAL A 153 56.47 16.67 8.33
N ASN A 154 56.25 17.39 9.43
CA ASN A 154 57.25 18.27 10.03
C ASN A 154 58.51 17.53 10.51
N MET A 155 58.37 16.32 11.07
CA MET A 155 59.53 15.50 11.45
C MET A 155 60.30 14.97 10.23
N SER A 156 59.58 14.63 9.16
CA SER A 156 60.20 14.13 7.92
C SER A 156 60.99 15.21 7.19
N SER A 157 60.58 16.49 7.25
CA SER A 157 61.34 17.60 6.68
C SER A 157 62.60 17.93 7.51
N ALA A 158 62.54 17.86 8.84
CA ALA A 158 63.70 18.09 9.71
C ALA A 158 64.84 17.05 9.50
N SER A 159 64.53 15.83 9.07
CA SER A 159 65.54 14.80 8.80
C SER A 159 66.20 14.91 7.41
N ARG A 160 65.68 15.76 6.51
CA ARG A 160 66.16 15.86 5.11
C ARG A 160 67.22 16.94 4.89
N GLU A 161 67.49 17.81 5.87
CA GLU A 161 68.51 18.87 5.77
C GLU A 161 69.96 18.41 6.07
N HIS A 162 70.22 17.09 6.14
CA HIS A 162 71.58 16.59 6.44
C HIS A 162 72.25 15.69 5.41
N VAL A 163 71.68 15.50 4.21
CA VAL A 163 72.32 14.66 3.19
C VAL A 163 72.22 15.26 1.78
N HIS A 164 73.33 15.89 1.38
CA HIS A 164 73.95 15.95 0.05
C HIS A 164 74.13 17.31 -0.67
N GLN A 165 75.44 17.60 -0.81
CA GLN A 165 76.13 18.44 -1.80
C GLN A 165 75.79 18.06 -3.26
N PRO A 166 76.00 18.99 -4.22
CA PRO A 166 75.66 18.79 -5.63
C PRO A 166 76.80 18.18 -6.45
N GLY A 167 76.46 17.29 -7.39
CA GLY A 167 77.36 16.74 -8.41
C GLY A 167 76.62 16.55 -9.74
N THR A 168 76.94 17.45 -10.68
CA THR A 168 76.67 17.47 -12.13
C THR A 168 77.01 16.18 -12.88
N THR A 169 76.21 15.76 -13.86
CA THR A 169 76.55 15.83 -15.32
C THR A 169 75.43 15.31 -16.24
N GLN A 170 75.32 15.98 -17.40
CA GLN A 170 74.53 15.65 -18.60
C GLN A 170 75.01 14.37 -19.30
N ALA A 171 74.14 13.71 -20.07
CA ALA A 171 74.26 13.60 -21.54
C ALA A 171 73.27 12.57 -22.13
N GLU A 172 72.53 13.02 -23.14
CA GLU A 172 71.87 12.25 -24.22
C GLU A 172 72.95 11.69 -25.18
N PRO A 173 72.68 10.67 -26.04
CA PRO A 173 72.13 10.98 -27.37
C PRO A 173 71.25 9.90 -28.05
N GLU A 174 70.58 10.34 -29.11
CA GLU A 174 69.83 9.60 -30.14
C GLU A 174 70.71 8.75 -31.11
N THR A 175 70.05 8.10 -32.10
CA THR A 175 70.52 7.56 -33.42
C THR A 175 70.44 6.01 -33.52
N SER A 176 70.05 5.27 -34.57
CA SER A 176 69.25 5.44 -35.81
C SER A 176 69.29 4.08 -36.59
N MET A 177 68.29 3.83 -37.45
CA MET A 177 68.32 3.06 -38.74
C MET A 177 68.59 1.53 -38.82
N ALA A 178 67.53 0.80 -39.18
CA ALA A 178 67.27 0.11 -40.47
C ALA A 178 68.26 -0.91 -41.12
N SER A 179 67.66 -2.05 -41.52
CA SER A 179 67.69 -2.69 -42.86
C SER A 179 68.45 -4.01 -43.13
N THR A 180 67.65 -4.98 -43.60
CA THR A 180 67.85 -5.90 -44.75
C THR A 180 68.69 -7.17 -44.61
N THR A 181 68.04 -8.34 -44.75
CA THR A 181 68.32 -9.30 -45.85
C THR A 181 67.26 -10.43 -45.98
N GLN A 182 66.72 -10.57 -47.19
CA GLN A 182 66.10 -11.76 -47.82
C GLN A 182 67.23 -12.72 -48.32
N PRO A 183 67.01 -13.96 -48.85
CA PRO A 183 65.99 -14.32 -49.85
C PRO A 183 65.43 -15.79 -49.89
N ASP A 184 64.38 -15.90 -50.73
CA ASP A 184 63.93 -16.94 -51.69
C ASP A 184 63.52 -18.40 -51.39
N ASP A 185 62.35 -18.67 -51.98
CA ASP A 185 61.86 -19.82 -52.76
C ASP A 185 61.84 -21.24 -52.18
N THR A 186 60.62 -21.83 -52.13
CA THR A 186 60.15 -22.85 -53.10
C THR A 186 58.77 -23.40 -52.65
N ALA A 187 57.76 -23.27 -53.50
CA ALA A 187 56.48 -23.99 -53.37
C ALA A 187 56.63 -25.46 -53.83
N PRO A 188 55.80 -26.41 -53.33
CA PRO A 188 54.57 -26.68 -54.07
C PRO A 188 53.35 -26.96 -53.18
N ALA A 189 52.19 -26.76 -53.80
CA ALA A 189 50.85 -27.06 -53.29
C ALA A 189 50.68 -28.55 -52.95
N TYR A 190 49.90 -28.87 -51.91
CA TYR A 190 48.69 -29.73 -51.96
C TYR A 190 48.03 -29.77 -50.56
N GLN A 191 46.78 -29.30 -50.50
CA GLN A 191 45.64 -29.86 -49.75
C GLN A 191 45.80 -30.27 -48.27
N SER A 192 45.07 -29.58 -47.37
CA SER A 192 43.99 -30.12 -46.52
C SER A 192 43.98 -29.61 -45.06
N ALA A 193 42.83 -29.04 -44.66
CA ALA A 193 42.28 -28.88 -43.30
C ALA A 193 42.91 -27.82 -42.33
N PRO A 194 42.11 -26.89 -41.78
CA PRO A 194 42.60 -25.89 -40.82
C PRO A 194 42.70 -26.48 -39.41
N ALA A 195 43.93 -26.67 -38.93
CA ALA A 195 44.23 -26.81 -37.51
C ALA A 195 44.06 -25.44 -36.83
N GLN A 196 43.28 -25.42 -35.76
CA GLN A 196 42.92 -24.22 -35.01
C GLN A 196 44.15 -23.51 -34.44
N VAL A 197 44.38 -22.29 -34.89
CA VAL A 197 45.22 -21.30 -34.21
C VAL A 197 44.53 -20.96 -32.88
N ARG A 198 45.04 -21.51 -31.77
CA ARG A 198 44.72 -21.03 -30.43
C ARG A 198 45.38 -19.66 -30.24
N ILE A 199 44.63 -18.60 -30.52
CA ILE A 199 44.94 -17.27 -30.02
C ILE A 199 44.47 -17.22 -28.55
N PRO A 200 45.34 -17.01 -27.56
CA PRO A 200 44.91 -16.77 -26.19
C PRO A 200 44.40 -15.33 -26.10
N VAL A 201 43.13 -15.10 -26.42
CA VAL A 201 42.47 -13.84 -26.07
C VAL A 201 42.07 -13.92 -24.61
N SER A 202 43.02 -13.55 -23.76
CA SER A 202 42.75 -13.12 -22.40
C SER A 202 42.03 -11.78 -22.49
N GLN A 203 40.70 -11.81 -22.53
CA GLN A 203 39.86 -10.66 -22.22
C GLN A 203 38.96 -11.06 -21.06
N SER A 204 39.45 -10.79 -19.86
CA SER A 204 38.60 -10.67 -18.68
C SER A 204 37.62 -9.54 -18.94
N ALA A 205 36.42 -9.90 -19.40
CA ALA A 205 35.29 -8.99 -19.40
C ALA A 205 35.13 -8.42 -17.97
N PRO A 206 34.83 -7.12 -17.82
CA PRO A 206 34.50 -6.57 -16.51
C PRO A 206 33.35 -7.38 -15.89
N PRO A 207 33.34 -7.59 -14.57
CA PRO A 207 32.28 -8.34 -13.92
C PRO A 207 30.94 -7.73 -14.30
N ARG A 208 30.09 -8.50 -14.98
CA ARG A 208 28.72 -8.07 -15.33
C ARG A 208 28.04 -7.68 -14.02
N GLN A 209 27.73 -6.40 -13.86
CA GLN A 209 26.90 -5.94 -12.74
C GLN A 209 25.58 -6.73 -12.79
N SER A 210 25.16 -7.25 -11.64
CA SER A 210 23.89 -7.98 -11.54
C SER A 210 22.74 -7.08 -11.98
N PRO A 211 21.80 -7.55 -12.81
CA PRO A 211 20.65 -6.72 -13.21
C PRO A 211 19.89 -6.20 -12.00
N THR A 212 19.45 -4.95 -12.06
CA THR A 212 18.69 -4.30 -11.00
C THR A 212 17.20 -4.37 -11.31
N THR A 213 16.37 -4.66 -10.31
CA THR A 213 14.91 -4.74 -10.45
C THR A 213 14.23 -3.97 -9.33
N ALA A 214 13.44 -2.96 -9.68
CA ALA A 214 12.59 -2.24 -8.74
C ALA A 214 11.16 -2.82 -8.77
N ILE A 215 10.57 -3.08 -7.61
CA ILE A 215 9.21 -3.61 -7.47
C ILE A 215 8.39 -2.61 -6.66
N LEU A 216 7.44 -1.94 -7.30
CA LEU A 216 6.49 -1.01 -6.70
C LEU A 216 5.19 -1.78 -6.48
N ILE A 217 4.87 -2.10 -5.23
CA ILE A 217 3.76 -3.02 -4.94
C ILE A 217 2.95 -2.67 -3.69
N ASP A 218 1.64 -2.91 -3.75
CA ASP A 218 0.71 -2.81 -2.64
C ASP A 218 0.82 -3.97 -1.62
N SER A 219 -0.20 -4.15 -0.75
CA SER A 219 -0.25 -5.16 0.31
C SER A 219 -0.14 -6.59 -0.20
N ASN A 220 -0.54 -6.86 -1.44
CA ASN A 220 -0.41 -8.20 -2.02
C ASN A 220 1.05 -8.61 -2.22
N GLY A 221 1.97 -7.64 -2.30
CA GLY A 221 3.42 -7.88 -2.35
C GLY A 221 4.08 -8.12 -1.00
N LYS A 222 3.34 -8.11 0.12
CA LYS A 222 3.90 -8.25 1.46
C LYS A 222 4.72 -9.54 1.59
N PHE A 223 4.18 -10.66 1.12
CA PHE A 223 4.81 -11.98 1.22
C PHE A 223 5.71 -12.35 0.02
N LEU A 224 5.92 -11.44 -0.92
CA LEU A 224 6.89 -11.67 -1.99
C LEU A 224 8.31 -11.68 -1.43
N VAL A 225 8.99 -12.81 -1.62
CA VAL A 225 10.41 -13.00 -1.32
C VAL A 225 11.20 -12.65 -2.59
N GLN A 226 11.71 -11.43 -2.62
CA GLN A 226 12.37 -10.81 -3.78
C GLN A 226 13.60 -11.61 -4.28
N GLU A 227 14.38 -12.19 -3.36
CA GLU A 227 15.60 -12.96 -3.67
C GLU A 227 15.28 -14.28 -4.38
N ARG A 228 14.10 -14.85 -4.12
CA ARG A 228 13.62 -16.07 -4.81
C ARG A 228 13.03 -15.73 -6.17
N LEU A 229 12.46 -14.54 -6.31
CA LEU A 229 11.81 -14.10 -7.54
C LEU A 229 12.85 -13.89 -8.65
N PHE A 230 13.89 -13.11 -8.35
CA PHE A 230 14.97 -12.81 -9.28
C PHE A 230 16.33 -13.19 -8.68
N PRO A 231 16.69 -14.49 -8.72
CA PRO A 231 18.01 -14.92 -8.28
C PRO A 231 19.09 -14.19 -9.10
N ARG A 232 20.11 -13.68 -8.41
CA ARG A 232 21.24 -12.92 -9.02
C ARG A 232 20.88 -11.54 -9.55
N HIS A 233 19.70 -11.00 -9.24
CA HIS A 233 19.38 -9.59 -9.44
C HIS A 233 19.54 -8.83 -8.13
N GLN A 234 19.86 -7.54 -8.22
CA GLN A 234 19.69 -6.62 -7.11
C GLN A 234 18.23 -6.15 -7.10
N VAL A 235 17.45 -6.54 -6.10
CA VAL A 235 16.01 -6.25 -6.07
C VAL A 235 15.69 -5.24 -4.97
N TYR A 236 14.95 -4.19 -5.34
CA TYR A 236 14.44 -3.17 -4.43
C TYR A 236 12.92 -3.22 -4.39
N LYS A 237 12.33 -3.52 -3.24
CA LYS A 237 10.88 -3.50 -3.04
C LYS A 237 10.43 -2.21 -2.37
N PHE A 238 9.51 -1.50 -3.02
CA PHE A 238 8.90 -0.27 -2.54
C PHE A 238 7.42 -0.48 -2.26
N TRP A 239 6.98 -0.02 -1.09
CA TRP A 239 5.58 0.02 -0.72
C TRP A 239 4.82 1.02 -1.59
N CYS A 240 3.81 0.55 -2.33
CA CYS A 240 3.10 1.34 -3.32
C CYS A 240 1.58 1.07 -3.29
N PRO A 241 0.87 1.61 -2.29
CA PRO A 241 -0.52 1.24 -2.04
C PRO A 241 -1.50 1.77 -3.10
N THR A 242 -1.19 2.88 -3.76
CA THR A 242 -2.08 3.55 -4.72
C THR A 242 -1.32 4.03 -5.96
N THR A 243 -2.04 4.31 -7.05
CA THR A 243 -1.43 4.89 -8.26
C THR A 243 -0.72 6.21 -7.98
N ASP A 244 -1.22 7.00 -7.04
CA ASP A 244 -0.65 8.31 -6.70
C ASP A 244 0.66 8.15 -5.93
N SER A 245 0.75 7.11 -5.08
CA SER A 245 2.01 6.71 -4.43
C SER A 245 3.04 6.26 -5.47
N ALA A 246 2.62 5.55 -6.50
CA ALA A 246 3.51 5.14 -7.61
C ALA A 246 4.07 6.36 -8.35
N MET A 247 3.21 7.33 -8.70
CA MET A 247 3.61 8.58 -9.35
C MET A 247 4.65 9.35 -8.53
N GLN A 248 4.45 9.39 -7.21
CA GLN A 248 5.39 10.05 -6.29
C GLN A 248 6.73 9.31 -6.25
N LEU A 249 6.74 7.97 -6.11
CA LEU A 249 7.96 7.16 -6.07
C LEU A 249 8.77 7.26 -7.36
N LEU A 250 8.13 7.19 -8.52
CA LEU A 250 8.77 7.33 -9.83
C LEU A 250 9.37 8.74 -10.06
N SER A 251 8.90 9.73 -9.31
CA SER A 251 9.41 11.11 -9.38
C SER A 251 10.52 11.39 -8.36
N GLN A 252 10.80 10.46 -7.44
CA GLN A 252 11.89 10.59 -6.47
C GLN A 252 13.18 9.99 -7.02
N THR A 253 14.33 10.57 -6.65
CA THR A 253 15.69 10.10 -6.99
C THR A 253 16.12 8.82 -6.28
N ARG A 254 15.17 8.02 -5.75
CA ARG A 254 15.47 6.80 -4.98
C ARG A 254 15.61 5.55 -5.85
N ILE A 255 15.18 5.61 -7.11
CA ILE A 255 15.22 4.50 -8.05
C ILE A 255 16.38 4.77 -9.02
N ASP A 256 17.56 4.26 -8.69
CA ASP A 256 18.76 4.39 -9.52
C ASP A 256 18.65 3.45 -10.73
N THR A 257 18.45 4.03 -11.91
CA THR A 257 18.43 3.41 -13.26
C THR A 257 18.33 1.87 -13.29
N PRO A 258 17.16 1.28 -12.94
CA PRO A 258 17.01 -0.17 -12.86
C PRO A 258 16.87 -0.77 -14.27
N ASP A 259 17.31 -2.01 -14.46
CA ASP A 259 17.07 -2.75 -15.71
C ASP A 259 15.60 -3.14 -15.87
N ASN A 260 14.91 -3.38 -14.75
CA ASN A 260 13.50 -3.76 -14.73
C ASN A 260 12.72 -2.97 -13.67
N ILE A 261 11.49 -2.55 -13.99
CA ILE A 261 10.53 -2.00 -13.04
C ILE A 261 9.25 -2.82 -13.10
N ILE A 262 8.77 -3.32 -11.96
CA ILE A 262 7.49 -4.01 -11.83
C ILE A 262 6.55 -3.13 -11.03
N ILE A 263 5.35 -2.90 -11.55
CA ILE A 263 4.34 -2.03 -10.94
C ILE A 263 3.07 -2.84 -10.71
N HIS A 264 2.70 -3.01 -9.43
CA HIS A 264 1.43 -3.60 -9.03
C HIS A 264 0.73 -2.66 -8.04
N THR A 265 -0.23 -1.89 -8.54
CA THR A 265 -1.00 -0.92 -7.75
C THR A 265 -2.34 -0.67 -8.43
N GLY A 266 -3.22 0.10 -7.78
CA GLY A 266 -4.56 0.43 -8.28
C GLY A 266 -5.70 -0.34 -7.62
N THR A 267 -5.41 -1.44 -6.93
CA THR A 267 -6.41 -2.24 -6.20
C THR A 267 -7.10 -1.41 -5.10
N ASN A 268 -6.37 -0.53 -4.42
CA ASN A 268 -6.92 0.38 -3.41
C ASN A 268 -7.63 1.61 -4.03
N ASP A 269 -7.40 1.89 -5.31
CA ASP A 269 -8.03 3.00 -6.02
C ASP A 269 -9.43 2.61 -6.55
N LEU A 270 -9.80 1.33 -6.53
CA LEU A 270 -11.06 0.81 -7.10
C LEU A 270 -12.32 1.53 -6.59
N HIS A 271 -12.44 1.74 -5.28
CA HIS A 271 -13.63 2.41 -4.72
C HIS A 271 -13.68 3.91 -5.03
N ALA A 272 -12.52 4.57 -5.10
CA ALA A 272 -12.44 6.01 -5.32
C ALA A 272 -12.54 6.39 -6.81
N LYS A 273 -11.95 5.58 -7.70
CA LYS A 273 -11.79 5.89 -9.13
C LYS A 273 -12.66 5.01 -10.03
N GLY A 274 -13.17 3.87 -9.55
CA GLY A 274 -14.03 2.97 -10.34
C GLY A 274 -13.34 2.51 -11.63
N GLU A 275 -14.01 2.69 -12.77
CA GLU A 275 -13.44 2.35 -14.09
C GLU A 275 -12.21 3.19 -14.46
N ASN A 276 -12.05 4.38 -13.87
CA ASN A 276 -10.92 5.28 -14.19
C ASN A 276 -9.57 4.80 -13.63
N VAL A 277 -9.54 3.68 -12.90
CA VAL A 277 -8.29 3.07 -12.42
C VAL A 277 -7.37 2.71 -13.59
N SER A 278 -7.90 2.22 -14.71
CA SER A 278 -7.09 1.90 -15.91
C SER A 278 -6.32 3.12 -16.42
N GLY A 279 -6.99 4.27 -16.55
CA GLY A 279 -6.36 5.53 -16.93
C GLY A 279 -5.33 6.02 -15.92
N ALA A 280 -5.53 5.77 -14.62
CA ALA A 280 -4.54 6.09 -13.59
C ALA A 280 -3.30 5.18 -13.67
N VAL A 281 -3.48 3.88 -13.87
CA VAL A 281 -2.39 2.92 -14.08
C VAL A 281 -1.62 3.23 -15.36
N ARG A 282 -2.31 3.61 -16.45
CA ARG A 282 -1.69 4.07 -17.70
C ARG A 282 -0.74 5.24 -17.46
N ARG A 283 -1.19 6.27 -16.73
CA ARG A 283 -0.33 7.43 -16.39
C ARG A 283 0.90 7.04 -15.59
N VAL A 284 0.78 6.06 -14.69
CA VAL A 284 1.93 5.51 -13.95
C VAL A 284 2.92 4.84 -14.91
N ALA A 285 2.44 4.06 -15.87
CA ALA A 285 3.27 3.41 -16.88
C ALA A 285 3.98 4.43 -17.79
N GLU A 286 3.24 5.43 -18.30
CA GLU A 286 3.79 6.55 -19.09
C GLU A 286 4.86 7.31 -18.30
N ARG A 287 4.63 7.54 -17.01
CA ARG A 287 5.61 8.20 -16.13
C ARG A 287 6.87 7.35 -15.96
N ALA A 288 6.73 6.05 -15.74
CA ALA A 288 7.86 5.14 -15.62
C ALA A 288 8.68 5.12 -16.92
N GLN A 289 8.02 5.03 -18.08
CA GLN A 289 8.67 5.06 -19.38
C GLN A 289 9.44 6.36 -19.62
N ALA A 290 8.84 7.51 -19.30
CA ALA A 290 9.47 8.81 -19.49
C ALA A 290 10.71 9.00 -18.60
N MET A 291 10.65 8.50 -17.36
CA MET A 291 11.77 8.60 -16.40
C MET A 291 12.86 7.56 -16.69
N PHE A 292 12.49 6.40 -17.24
CA PHE A 292 13.36 5.25 -17.43
C PHE A 292 13.20 4.66 -18.85
N PRO A 293 13.64 5.38 -19.90
CA PRO A 293 13.34 5.02 -21.29
C PRO A 293 14.02 3.73 -21.77
N THR A 294 15.06 3.27 -21.08
CA THR A 294 15.80 2.03 -21.42
C THR A 294 15.39 0.84 -20.56
N THR A 295 14.54 1.04 -19.56
CA THR A 295 14.15 0.03 -18.57
C THR A 295 13.00 -0.81 -19.07
N ASN A 296 13.02 -2.11 -18.80
CA ASN A 296 11.87 -2.98 -19.06
C ASN A 296 10.81 -2.78 -17.97
N ILE A 297 9.63 -2.30 -18.34
CA ILE A 297 8.56 -1.97 -17.40
C ILE A 297 7.47 -3.04 -17.50
N VAL A 298 7.09 -3.60 -16.36
CA VAL A 298 6.00 -4.58 -16.24
C VAL A 298 4.89 -3.98 -15.39
N VAL A 299 3.71 -3.86 -15.97
CA VAL A 299 2.49 -3.43 -15.28
C VAL A 299 1.65 -4.66 -14.98
N SER A 300 1.47 -4.98 -13.71
CA SER A 300 0.60 -6.06 -13.27
C SER A 300 -0.86 -5.64 -13.29
N THR A 301 -1.73 -6.48 -13.84
CA THR A 301 -3.18 -6.27 -13.79
C THR A 301 -3.70 -6.37 -12.35
N LEU A 302 -4.86 -5.77 -12.08
CA LEU A 302 -5.51 -5.83 -10.78
C LEU A 302 -5.85 -7.27 -10.40
N LEU A 303 -5.70 -7.59 -9.12
CA LEU A 303 -6.07 -8.88 -8.55
C LEU A 303 -7.58 -8.94 -8.25
N PRO A 304 -8.17 -10.15 -8.20
CA PRO A 304 -9.57 -10.32 -7.80
C PRO A 304 -9.81 -9.85 -6.36
N ARG A 305 -11.04 -9.39 -6.08
CA ARG A 305 -11.51 -9.00 -4.74
C ARG A 305 -12.93 -9.53 -4.51
N LYS A 306 -13.25 -9.88 -3.26
CA LYS A 306 -14.61 -10.29 -2.85
C LYS A 306 -15.54 -9.10 -2.56
N ASP A 307 -14.97 -7.95 -2.23
CA ASP A 307 -15.69 -6.73 -1.87
C ASP A 307 -15.88 -5.74 -3.04
N PHE A 308 -15.53 -6.15 -4.26
CA PHE A 308 -15.69 -5.35 -5.47
C PHE A 308 -16.17 -6.22 -6.65
N PRO A 309 -17.03 -5.73 -7.56
CA PRO A 309 -17.56 -6.55 -8.65
C PRO A 309 -16.47 -7.07 -9.61
N GLY A 310 -16.34 -8.39 -9.71
CA GLY A 310 -15.31 -9.04 -10.55
C GLY A 310 -15.38 -8.65 -12.03
N GLN A 311 -16.58 -8.58 -12.62
CA GLN A 311 -16.76 -8.15 -14.02
C GLN A 311 -16.18 -6.76 -14.30
N LEU A 312 -16.21 -5.87 -13.30
CA LEU A 312 -15.66 -4.53 -13.42
C LEU A 312 -14.13 -4.56 -13.37
N ILE A 313 -13.55 -5.40 -12.51
CA ILE A 313 -12.10 -5.65 -12.46
C ILE A 313 -11.62 -6.22 -13.79
N ASP A 314 -12.35 -7.18 -14.38
CA ASP A 314 -12.01 -7.77 -15.68
C ASP A 314 -12.00 -6.72 -16.80
N LYS A 315 -13.03 -5.85 -16.83
CA LYS A 315 -13.09 -4.73 -17.78
C LYS A 315 -11.92 -3.75 -17.60
N ILE A 316 -11.59 -3.41 -16.36
CA ILE A 316 -10.44 -2.54 -16.05
C ILE A 316 -9.13 -3.20 -16.50
N ASN A 317 -8.95 -4.49 -16.23
CA ASN A 317 -7.76 -5.25 -16.61
C ASN A 317 -7.59 -5.34 -18.12
N GLN A 318 -8.67 -5.59 -18.87
CA GLN A 318 -8.65 -5.55 -20.33
C GLN A 318 -8.21 -4.18 -20.83
N GLN A 319 -8.74 -3.10 -20.24
CA GLN A 319 -8.38 -1.75 -20.61
C GLN A 319 -6.91 -1.42 -20.28
N ILE A 320 -6.39 -1.84 -19.12
CA ILE A 320 -4.97 -1.71 -18.75
C ILE A 320 -4.08 -2.36 -19.81
N THR A 321 -4.44 -3.56 -20.27
CA THR A 321 -3.69 -4.28 -21.30
C THR A 321 -3.66 -3.55 -22.63
N VAL A 322 -4.81 -3.07 -23.10
CA VAL A 322 -4.91 -2.30 -24.34
C VAL A 322 -4.09 -1.01 -24.23
N ASP A 323 -4.23 -0.28 -23.12
CA ASP A 323 -3.52 0.97 -22.89
C ASP A 323 -1.99 0.78 -22.82
N CYS A 324 -1.53 -0.21 -22.07
CA CYS A 324 -0.11 -0.47 -21.88
C CYS A 324 0.56 -1.07 -23.12
N ALA A 325 -0.17 -1.82 -23.96
CA ALA A 325 0.36 -2.37 -25.21
C ALA A 325 0.78 -1.29 -26.22
N SER A 326 0.24 -0.07 -26.09
CA SER A 326 0.61 1.07 -26.94
C SER A 326 1.93 1.75 -26.52
N LEU A 327 2.48 1.40 -25.36
CA LEU A 327 3.68 2.01 -24.79
C LEU A 327 4.92 1.19 -25.14
N LEU A 328 5.99 1.87 -25.57
CA LEU A 328 7.32 1.26 -25.72
C LEU A 328 7.82 0.70 -24.39
N ASN A 329 8.64 -0.36 -24.44
CA ASN A 329 9.33 -0.96 -23.30
C ASN A 329 8.44 -1.27 -22.07
N VAL A 330 7.11 -1.34 -22.27
CA VAL A 330 6.11 -1.68 -21.26
C VAL A 330 5.44 -2.99 -21.68
N ARG A 331 5.22 -3.88 -20.70
CA ARG A 331 4.50 -5.14 -20.84
C ARG A 331 3.50 -5.29 -19.71
N THR A 332 2.47 -6.10 -19.92
CA THR A 332 1.51 -6.42 -18.87
C THR A 332 1.73 -7.82 -18.31
N ALA A 333 1.69 -7.94 -16.98
CA ALA A 333 1.64 -9.22 -16.30
C ALA A 333 0.18 -9.53 -15.94
N HIS A 334 -0.32 -10.64 -16.47
CA HIS A 334 -1.68 -11.12 -16.25
C HIS A 334 -1.71 -12.23 -15.22
N HIS A 335 -2.84 -12.37 -14.53
CA HIS A 335 -3.03 -13.34 -13.44
C HIS A 335 -4.28 -14.22 -13.63
N PRO A 336 -4.41 -14.95 -14.76
CA PRO A 336 -5.66 -15.64 -15.12
C PRO A 336 -6.02 -16.80 -14.18
N THR A 337 -5.04 -17.32 -13.44
CA THR A 337 -5.24 -18.44 -12.50
C THR A 337 -5.61 -17.98 -11.09
N LEU A 338 -5.48 -16.68 -10.79
CA LEU A 338 -5.85 -16.11 -9.49
C LEU A 338 -7.31 -15.70 -9.50
N THR A 339 -8.06 -16.24 -8.54
CA THR A 339 -9.50 -16.05 -8.36
C THR A 339 -9.82 -15.65 -6.92
N CYS A 340 -11.07 -15.32 -6.61
CA CYS A 340 -11.48 -15.00 -5.22
C CYS A 340 -11.24 -16.14 -4.21
N GLU A 341 -11.07 -17.39 -4.66
CA GLU A 341 -10.76 -18.53 -3.79
C GLU A 341 -9.35 -18.46 -3.19
N HIS A 342 -8.46 -17.72 -3.86
CA HIS A 342 -7.05 -17.54 -3.50
C HIS A 342 -6.82 -16.39 -2.50
N LEU A 343 -7.90 -15.85 -1.92
CA LEU A 343 -7.87 -14.73 -0.98
C LEU A 343 -8.12 -15.22 0.44
N TYR A 344 -7.22 -14.90 1.38
CA TYR A 344 -7.42 -15.24 2.80
C TYR A 344 -8.42 -14.30 3.49
N ASP A 345 -8.58 -13.08 2.96
CA ASP A 345 -9.65 -12.16 3.34
C ASP A 345 -10.44 -11.74 2.08
N ASN A 346 -11.01 -10.54 2.06
CA ASN A 346 -11.77 -10.04 0.93
C ASN A 346 -10.90 -9.40 -0.16
N VAL A 347 -9.61 -9.18 0.09
CA VAL A 347 -8.75 -8.30 -0.72
C VAL A 347 -7.38 -8.92 -1.00
N HIS A 348 -6.82 -9.67 -0.06
CA HIS A 348 -5.42 -10.09 -0.07
C HIS A 348 -5.25 -11.58 -0.40
N LEU A 349 -4.25 -11.86 -1.24
CA LEU A 349 -3.84 -13.22 -1.59
C LEU A 349 -3.35 -14.00 -0.37
N ASP A 350 -3.78 -15.26 -0.26
CA ASP A 350 -3.19 -16.22 0.67
C ASP A 350 -1.71 -16.49 0.35
N GLN A 351 -0.99 -17.04 1.33
CA GLN A 351 0.45 -17.22 1.23
C GLN A 351 0.89 -18.18 0.11
N ASP A 352 0.07 -19.19 -0.23
CA ASP A 352 0.39 -20.14 -1.28
C ASP A 352 0.12 -19.54 -2.67
N SER A 353 -0.96 -18.77 -2.79
CA SER A 353 -1.36 -18.06 -4.00
C SER A 353 -0.40 -16.93 -4.39
N VAL A 354 0.29 -16.32 -3.41
CA VAL A 354 1.38 -15.36 -3.69
C VAL A 354 2.47 -15.97 -4.57
N ARG A 355 2.69 -17.30 -4.55
CA ARG A 355 3.69 -17.95 -5.41
C ARG A 355 3.30 -17.90 -6.88
N THR A 356 2.02 -18.11 -7.18
CA THR A 356 1.47 -18.03 -8.53
C THR A 356 1.57 -16.59 -9.03
N PHE A 357 1.13 -15.63 -8.22
CA PHE A 357 1.28 -14.20 -8.51
C PHE A 357 2.74 -13.82 -8.80
N ALA A 358 3.67 -14.26 -7.95
CA ALA A 358 5.10 -14.02 -8.13
C ALA A 358 5.61 -14.62 -9.46
N LYS A 359 5.21 -15.85 -9.77
CA LYS A 359 5.59 -16.53 -11.01
C LYS A 359 5.17 -15.70 -12.24
N ASP A 360 3.94 -15.22 -12.28
CA ASP A 360 3.42 -14.42 -13.38
C ASP A 360 4.21 -13.10 -13.56
N LEU A 361 4.51 -12.40 -12.45
CA LEU A 361 5.34 -11.19 -12.48
C LEU A 361 6.73 -11.48 -13.05
N LYS A 362 7.34 -12.58 -12.62
CA LYS A 362 8.67 -13.00 -13.08
C LYS A 362 8.67 -13.36 -14.55
N ASP A 363 7.71 -14.16 -14.99
CA ASP A 363 7.64 -14.62 -16.37
C ASP A 363 7.44 -13.43 -17.32
N ALA A 364 6.55 -12.49 -16.98
CA ALA A 364 6.38 -11.24 -17.72
C ALA A 364 7.66 -10.38 -17.77
N THR A 365 8.36 -10.25 -16.63
CA THR A 365 9.61 -9.49 -16.53
C THR A 365 10.72 -10.11 -17.40
N LEU A 366 10.81 -11.44 -17.43
CA LEU A 366 11.82 -12.15 -18.22
C LEU A 366 11.39 -12.37 -19.67
N GLY A 367 10.21 -11.89 -20.09
CA GLY A 367 9.69 -12.06 -21.44
C GLY A 367 9.36 -13.50 -21.80
N ARG A 368 8.92 -14.29 -20.83
CA ARG A 368 8.40 -15.64 -21.03
C ARG A 368 6.89 -15.52 -21.21
N ASP A 369 6.38 -16.02 -22.32
CA ASP A 369 4.94 -16.02 -22.54
C ASP A 369 4.24 -16.94 -21.52
N PRO A 370 3.06 -16.56 -21.01
CA PRO A 370 2.28 -17.43 -20.14
C PRO A 370 1.85 -18.68 -20.93
N HIS A 371 2.28 -19.86 -20.46
CA HIS A 371 1.87 -21.17 -20.98
C HIS A 371 0.49 -21.58 -20.48
#